data_AF-A0A9X8E3I6-F1
#
_entry.id   AF-A0A9X8E3I6-F1
#
_cell.length_a   1.000
_cell.length_b   1.000
_cell.length_c   1.000
_cell.angle_alpha   90.00
_cell.angle_beta   90.00
_cell.angle_gamma   90.00
#
_symmetry.space_group_name_H-M   'P 1'
#
loop_
_entity.id
_entity.type
_entity.pdbx_description
1 polymer ?
#
loop_
_entity_poly.entity_id
_entity_poly.type
_entity_poly.pdbx_seq_one_letter_code
_entity_poly.pdbx_strand_id
1 'polypeptide(L)'
;MQIMEPIKNVYFNCTFESIKLINMLSRRAAVAAAAILHRRGILSRHITSAKKKVVVGMSGGVDSSVAAYLLHQDKSLEVHGMYMNNWDTSDEEGHATCPADMEYEAVRQVCNDIGIPCTRVDFVQEYWNNVFAPCLDEYAQGFTPNPDVLCNREIKFDAFARHAKHLVGADAIATGHYAQLLPMHDSAASSTDSDSLRLFAAVDTNKDQTYFLSHVSAAAFQQASPTHVLPHPMYASYYGVHVQVLFPLGKFTKPQVREIALHANLSTALAKESMGI
;
A
#
# COMPACT_ATOMS: atom_id res chain seq x y z
N MET A 1 73.68 -45.21 -30.67
CA MET A 1 72.90 -44.61 -29.58
C MET A 1 71.41 -44.72 -29.94
N GLN A 2 70.53 -44.85 -28.95
CA GLN A 2 69.23 -45.55 -28.96
C GLN A 2 68.07 -44.99 -29.83
N ILE A 3 67.24 -45.95 -30.23
CA ILE A 3 65.76 -46.05 -30.40
C ILE A 3 64.87 -44.96 -29.73
N MET A 4 63.79 -44.51 -30.40
CA MET A 4 62.35 -44.42 -29.99
C MET A 4 61.53 -43.27 -30.66
N GLU A 5 60.26 -43.57 -31.03
CA GLU A 5 59.14 -42.66 -31.41
C GLU A 5 58.57 -41.84 -30.19
N PRO A 6 57.39 -41.12 -30.17
CA PRO A 6 56.35 -40.75 -31.19
C PRO A 6 55.73 -39.29 -31.13
N ILE A 7 54.91 -38.98 -32.16
CA ILE A 7 53.61 -38.24 -32.24
C ILE A 7 53.36 -36.93 -31.43
N LYS A 8 52.91 -35.87 -32.14
CA LYS A 8 51.99 -34.75 -31.76
C LYS A 8 51.71 -33.93 -33.05
N ASN A 9 50.58 -33.30 -33.37
CA ASN A 9 49.27 -33.05 -32.76
C ASN A 9 48.41 -32.45 -33.91
N VAL A 10 47.16 -32.89 -34.10
CA VAL A 10 46.21 -32.24 -35.04
C VAL A 10 45.05 -31.67 -34.23
N TYR A 11 44.94 -30.35 -34.17
CA TYR A 11 43.76 -29.63 -33.70
C TYR A 11 43.44 -28.54 -34.71
N PHE A 12 42.28 -28.63 -35.37
CA PHE A 12 41.27 -27.56 -35.46
C PHE A 12 40.07 -28.03 -36.31
N ASN A 13 38.90 -27.55 -35.93
CA ASN A 13 37.58 -27.62 -36.60
C ASN A 13 36.59 -28.67 -36.07
N CYS A 14 35.76 -28.26 -35.11
CA CYS A 14 34.37 -28.72 -35.06
C CYS A 14 33.46 -27.58 -34.55
N THR A 15 32.50 -27.22 -35.39
CA THR A 15 31.65 -26.02 -35.38
C THR A 15 30.37 -26.18 -34.55
N PHE A 16 29.95 -25.11 -33.87
CA PHE A 16 28.60 -24.63 -33.45
C PHE A 16 27.43 -25.57 -33.06
N GLU A 17 27.30 -26.79 -33.58
CA GLU A 17 26.26 -27.77 -33.23
C GLU A 17 26.54 -28.46 -31.87
N SER A 18 27.80 -28.71 -31.55
CA SER A 18 28.22 -29.40 -30.32
C SER A 18 27.92 -28.60 -29.04
N ILE A 19 27.94 -27.26 -29.10
CA ILE A 19 27.67 -26.38 -27.94
C ILE A 19 26.17 -26.34 -27.61
N LYS A 20 25.29 -26.41 -28.61
CA LYS A 20 23.84 -26.54 -28.38
C LYS A 20 23.49 -27.90 -27.78
N LEU A 21 24.14 -28.97 -28.22
CA LEU A 21 23.91 -30.31 -27.67
C LEU A 21 24.41 -30.41 -26.22
N ILE A 22 25.58 -29.84 -25.89
CA ILE A 22 26.11 -29.78 -24.52
C ILE A 22 25.21 -28.93 -23.60
N ASN A 23 24.70 -27.79 -24.07
CA ASN A 23 23.74 -26.96 -23.31
C ASN A 23 22.34 -27.58 -23.17
N MET A 24 21.92 -28.42 -24.11
CA MET A 24 20.65 -29.15 -24.03
C MET A 24 20.76 -30.41 -23.16
N LEU A 25 21.91 -31.10 -23.19
CA LEU A 25 22.22 -32.24 -22.34
C LEU A 25 22.43 -31.80 -20.87
N SER A 26 23.04 -30.64 -20.63
CA SER A 26 23.18 -30.08 -19.27
C SER A 26 21.83 -29.66 -18.67
N ARG A 27 20.93 -29.08 -19.47
CA ARG A 27 19.56 -28.74 -19.04
C ARG A 27 18.70 -29.98 -18.77
N ARG A 28 18.78 -31.03 -19.60
CA ARG A 28 18.05 -32.28 -19.37
C ARG A 28 18.56 -33.02 -18.14
N ALA A 29 19.88 -33.06 -17.91
CA ALA A 29 20.45 -33.62 -16.70
C ALA A 29 20.06 -32.82 -15.44
N ALA A 30 20.03 -31.48 -15.53
CA ALA A 30 19.59 -30.62 -14.43
C ALA A 30 18.09 -30.79 -14.09
N VAL A 31 17.23 -30.90 -15.11
CA VAL A 31 15.79 -31.14 -14.92
C VAL A 31 15.53 -32.54 -14.36
N ALA A 32 16.26 -33.56 -14.83
CA ALA A 32 16.18 -34.92 -14.28
C ALA A 32 16.68 -34.98 -12.83
N ALA A 33 17.79 -34.30 -12.51
CA ALA A 33 18.32 -34.19 -11.15
C ALA A 33 17.34 -33.46 -10.21
N ALA A 34 16.73 -32.35 -10.67
CA ALA A 34 15.71 -31.62 -9.92
C ALA A 34 14.44 -32.47 -9.68
N ALA A 35 14.01 -33.26 -10.67
CA ALA A 35 12.87 -34.17 -10.53
C ALA A 35 13.16 -35.33 -9.56
N ILE A 36 14.40 -35.84 -9.55
CA ILE A 36 14.87 -36.88 -8.61
C ILE A 36 14.97 -36.32 -7.19
N LEU A 37 15.46 -35.09 -7.01
CA LEU A 37 15.54 -34.41 -5.72
C LEU A 37 14.16 -34.00 -5.17
N HIS A 38 13.20 -33.65 -6.04
CA HIS A 38 11.81 -33.40 -5.68
C HIS A 38 11.09 -34.70 -5.25
N ARG A 39 11.32 -35.83 -5.94
CA ARG A 39 10.76 -37.14 -5.54
C ARG A 39 11.36 -37.70 -4.24
N ARG A 40 12.55 -37.24 -3.85
CA ARG A 40 13.24 -37.64 -2.60
C ARG A 40 12.92 -36.73 -1.40
N GLY A 41 12.07 -35.73 -1.55
CA GLY A 41 11.70 -34.81 -0.46
C GLY A 41 12.82 -33.85 -0.02
N ILE A 42 13.93 -33.78 -0.78
CA ILE A 42 15.12 -32.97 -0.43
C ILE A 42 14.96 -31.52 -0.92
N LEU A 43 14.14 -31.29 -1.96
CA LEU A 43 13.65 -29.96 -2.32
C LEU A 43 12.25 -29.78 -1.74
N SER A 44 12.17 -29.35 -0.48
CA SER A 44 10.99 -28.62 -0.04
C SER A 44 10.91 -27.39 -0.93
N ARG A 45 9.87 -27.30 -1.78
CA ARG A 45 9.49 -26.06 -2.43
C ARG A 45 9.22 -25.07 -1.30
N HIS A 46 10.22 -24.28 -0.92
CA HIS A 46 9.98 -22.96 -0.37
C HIS A 46 9.36 -22.15 -1.49
N ILE A 47 8.05 -22.38 -1.74
CA ILE A 47 7.20 -21.32 -2.22
C ILE A 47 7.21 -20.34 -1.05
N THR A 48 8.14 -19.39 -1.06
CA THR A 48 7.98 -18.19 -0.26
C THR A 48 6.67 -17.58 -0.75
N SER A 49 5.61 -17.70 0.05
CA SER A 49 4.37 -16.98 -0.21
C SER A 49 4.75 -15.55 -0.55
N ALA A 50 4.30 -15.04 -1.71
CA ALA A 50 4.55 -13.65 -2.06
C ALA A 50 4.06 -12.77 -0.90
N LYS A 51 4.87 -11.79 -0.51
CA LYS A 51 4.50 -10.88 0.57
C LYS A 51 3.27 -10.10 0.15
N LYS A 52 2.34 -9.89 1.08
CA LYS A 52 1.15 -9.07 0.83
C LYS A 52 1.57 -7.61 0.76
N LYS A 53 1.18 -6.91 -0.30
CA LYS A 53 1.54 -5.50 -0.51
C LYS A 53 0.58 -4.58 0.20
N VAL A 54 1.12 -3.70 1.05
CA VAL A 54 0.34 -2.71 1.80
C VAL A 54 0.83 -1.31 1.46
N VAL A 55 -0.07 -0.47 0.94
CA VAL A 55 0.24 0.95 0.69
C VAL A 55 -0.30 1.78 1.84
N VAL A 56 0.57 2.54 2.50
CA VAL A 56 0.20 3.41 3.62
C VAL A 56 0.06 4.83 3.11
N GLY A 57 -1.10 5.46 3.36
CA GLY A 57 -1.28 6.89 3.14
C GLY A 57 -0.46 7.67 4.16
N MET A 58 0.59 8.33 3.68
CA MET A 58 1.55 9.08 4.49
C MET A 58 1.21 10.57 4.42
N SER A 59 1.01 11.23 5.56
CA SER A 59 0.70 12.67 5.63
C SER A 59 1.86 13.52 6.16
N GLY A 60 3.00 12.89 6.46
CA GLY A 60 4.14 13.54 7.14
C GLY A 60 3.94 13.71 8.64
N GLY A 61 2.76 13.33 9.17
CA GLY A 61 2.48 13.29 10.60
C GLY A 61 2.87 11.97 11.27
N VAL A 62 3.12 12.04 12.58
CA VAL A 62 3.57 10.91 13.42
C VAL A 62 2.67 9.68 13.33
N ASP A 63 1.36 9.86 13.14
CA ASP A 63 0.40 8.75 13.12
C ASP A 63 0.61 7.87 11.88
N SER A 64 0.72 8.48 10.70
CA SER A 64 1.00 7.74 9.47
C SER A 64 2.38 7.07 9.50
N SER A 65 3.38 7.74 10.10
CA SER A 65 4.72 7.19 10.29
C SER A 65 4.71 5.92 11.15
N VAL A 66 4.02 5.95 12.29
CA VAL A 66 3.93 4.80 13.19
C VAL A 66 3.09 3.69 12.57
N ALA A 67 2.01 4.02 11.85
CA ALA A 67 1.21 3.03 11.13
C ALA A 67 2.09 2.26 10.11
N ALA A 68 2.90 2.97 9.32
CA ALA A 68 3.83 2.37 8.38
C ALA A 68 4.91 1.54 9.09
N TYR A 69 5.50 2.07 10.17
CA TYR A 69 6.50 1.37 10.95
C TYR A 69 5.97 0.05 11.53
N LEU A 70 4.77 0.05 12.13
CA LEU A 70 4.14 -1.13 12.71
C LEU A 70 3.89 -2.21 11.65
N LEU A 71 3.38 -1.82 10.49
CA LEU A 71 3.17 -2.75 9.37
C LEU A 71 4.49 -3.30 8.82
N HIS A 72 5.53 -2.48 8.77
CA HIS A 72 6.85 -2.89 8.29
C HIS A 72 7.51 -3.95 9.19
N GLN A 73 7.14 -4.01 10.48
CA GLN A 73 7.65 -5.04 11.37
C GLN A 73 7.15 -6.44 10.99
N ASP A 74 5.99 -6.57 10.34
CA ASP A 74 5.46 -7.84 9.88
C ASP A 74 6.22 -8.33 8.63
N LYS A 75 6.97 -9.42 8.77
CA LYS A 75 7.81 -9.98 7.71
C LYS A 75 7.01 -10.57 6.55
N SER A 76 5.71 -10.80 6.72
CA SER A 76 4.80 -11.22 5.66
C SER A 76 4.32 -10.08 4.76
N LEU A 77 4.57 -8.82 5.15
CA LEU A 77 4.14 -7.64 4.43
C LEU A 77 5.29 -6.99 3.65
N GLU A 78 4.94 -6.42 2.50
CA GLU A 78 5.75 -5.46 1.75
C GLU A 78 5.05 -4.11 1.85
N VAL A 79 5.67 -3.15 2.54
CA VAL A 79 5.07 -1.86 2.86
C VAL A 79 5.59 -0.78 1.93
N HIS A 80 4.69 0.05 1.41
CA HIS A 80 4.98 1.17 0.51
C HIS A 80 4.29 2.44 1.01
N GLY A 81 5.02 3.54 1.17
CA GLY A 81 4.46 4.83 1.54
C GLY A 81 3.92 5.59 0.32
N MET A 82 2.75 6.21 0.44
CA MET A 82 2.19 7.06 -0.61
C MET A 82 1.71 8.39 -0.02
N TYR A 83 2.26 9.50 -0.51
CA TYR A 83 1.81 10.86 -0.20
C TYR A 83 0.81 11.31 -1.25
N MET A 84 -0.29 11.92 -0.80
CA MET A 84 -1.35 12.45 -1.64
C MET A 84 -1.29 13.97 -1.64
N ASN A 85 -0.95 14.57 -2.78
CA ASN A 85 -1.05 16.00 -2.97
C ASN A 85 -2.49 16.36 -3.36
N ASN A 86 -3.26 16.93 -2.45
CA ASN A 86 -4.69 17.19 -2.66
C ASN A 86 -5.01 18.68 -2.89
N TRP A 87 -4.04 19.57 -2.71
CA TRP A 87 -4.23 21.01 -2.83
C TRP A 87 -2.98 21.64 -3.43
N ASP A 88 -3.17 22.58 -4.36
CA ASP A 88 -2.10 23.37 -4.94
C ASP A 88 -2.16 24.79 -4.39
N THR A 89 -1.20 25.16 -3.56
CA THR A 89 -1.10 26.51 -2.97
C THR A 89 -0.32 27.49 -3.85
N SER A 90 0.12 27.09 -5.04
CA SER A 90 0.96 27.93 -5.91
C SER A 90 0.28 29.23 -6.33
N ASP A 91 -1.06 29.24 -6.40
CA ASP A 91 -1.88 30.41 -6.68
C ASP A 91 -2.03 31.36 -5.47
N GLU A 92 -1.83 30.87 -4.24
CA GLU A 92 -2.05 31.63 -3.00
C GLU A 92 -0.76 32.27 -2.46
N GLU A 93 0.38 31.55 -2.50
CA GLU A 93 1.60 31.95 -1.78
C GLU A 93 2.77 32.40 -2.67
N GLY A 94 2.65 32.24 -4.00
CA GLY A 94 3.75 32.46 -4.93
C GLY A 94 4.86 31.41 -4.79
N HIS A 95 5.66 31.23 -5.84
CA HIS A 95 6.57 30.08 -6.06
C HIS A 95 7.75 29.89 -5.06
N ALA A 96 7.76 30.52 -3.88
CA ALA A 96 8.96 30.58 -3.05
C ALA A 96 9.28 29.30 -2.28
N THR A 97 8.32 28.42 -1.94
CA THR A 97 8.47 27.01 -1.55
C THR A 97 7.06 26.50 -1.27
N CYS A 98 6.50 25.59 -2.08
CA CYS A 98 5.15 25.09 -1.85
C CYS A 98 5.11 24.24 -0.56
N PRO A 99 4.21 24.49 0.40
CA PRO A 99 3.98 23.64 1.58
C PRO A 99 3.92 22.14 1.26
N ALA A 100 3.29 21.75 0.15
CA ALA A 100 3.19 20.36 -0.29
C ALA A 100 4.57 19.71 -0.57
N ASP A 101 5.56 20.49 -1.01
CA ASP A 101 6.91 19.98 -1.24
C ASP A 101 7.65 19.74 0.09
N MET A 102 7.42 20.60 1.09
CA MET A 102 7.97 20.39 2.44
C MET A 102 7.33 19.17 3.13
N GLU A 103 6.01 19.01 3.01
CA GLU A 103 5.30 17.84 3.52
C GLU A 103 5.78 16.56 2.83
N TYR A 104 5.94 16.59 1.50
CA TYR A 104 6.44 15.44 0.76
C TYR A 104 7.87 15.08 1.18
N GLU A 105 8.74 16.07 1.42
CA GLU A 105 10.09 15.80 1.91
C GLU A 105 10.08 15.18 3.32
N ALA A 106 9.21 15.65 4.22
CA ALA A 106 9.02 15.01 5.52
C ALA A 106 8.55 13.55 5.39
N VAL A 107 7.64 13.26 4.45
CA VAL A 107 7.22 11.88 4.15
C VAL A 107 8.37 11.05 3.62
N ARG A 108 9.20 11.60 2.72
CA ARG A 108 10.38 10.90 2.19
C ARG A 108 11.37 10.57 3.30
N GLN A 109 11.62 11.51 4.20
CA GLN A 109 12.50 11.28 5.34
C GLN A 109 12.00 10.13 6.21
N VAL A 110 10.71 10.11 6.57
CA VAL A 110 10.13 9.01 7.36
C VAL A 110 10.21 7.67 6.62
N CYS A 111 9.92 7.65 5.32
CA CYS A 111 10.02 6.42 4.54
C CYS A 111 11.47 5.90 4.49
N ASN A 112 12.45 6.80 4.43
CA ASN A 112 13.87 6.47 4.54
C ASN A 112 14.24 5.95 5.93
N ASP A 113 13.73 6.57 7.01
CA ASP A 113 13.94 6.13 8.40
C ASP A 113 13.45 4.69 8.61
N ILE A 114 12.32 4.32 8.00
CA ILE A 114 11.72 2.98 8.08
C ILE A 114 12.37 2.00 7.08
N GLY A 115 12.91 2.50 5.97
CA GLY A 115 13.46 1.67 4.89
C GLY A 115 12.39 1.13 3.93
N ILE A 116 11.38 1.95 3.60
CA ILE A 116 10.29 1.60 2.66
C ILE A 116 10.29 2.54 1.44
N PRO A 117 9.86 2.06 0.26
CA PRO A 117 9.67 2.91 -0.91
C PRO A 117 8.56 3.95 -0.69
N CYS A 118 8.69 5.08 -1.37
CA CYS A 118 7.77 6.22 -1.26
C CYS A 118 7.37 6.76 -2.64
N THR A 119 6.08 7.05 -2.84
CA THR A 119 5.54 7.65 -4.07
C THR A 119 4.66 8.85 -3.74
N ARG A 120 4.70 9.89 -4.59
CA ARG A 120 3.74 11.00 -4.59
C ARG A 120 2.70 10.76 -5.66
N VAL A 121 1.44 11.00 -5.32
CA VAL A 121 0.31 11.06 -6.27
C VAL A 121 -0.36 12.42 -6.14
N ASP A 122 -0.97 12.88 -7.22
CA ASP A 122 -1.68 14.15 -7.27
C ASP A 122 -3.18 13.89 -7.42
N PHE A 123 -3.97 14.42 -6.48
CA PHE A 123 -5.43 14.36 -6.44
C PHE A 123 -6.03 15.76 -6.32
N VAL A 124 -5.33 16.82 -6.74
CA VAL A 124 -5.83 18.20 -6.66
C VAL A 124 -7.16 18.31 -7.41
N GLN A 125 -7.27 17.70 -8.60
CA GLN A 125 -8.48 17.74 -9.40
C GLN A 125 -9.63 16.93 -8.74
N GLU A 126 -9.36 15.73 -8.24
CA GLU A 126 -10.36 14.93 -7.53
C GLU A 126 -10.84 15.61 -6.25
N TYR A 127 -9.94 16.21 -5.46
CA TYR A 127 -10.29 16.93 -4.25
C TYR A 127 -11.14 18.16 -4.56
N TRP A 128 -10.74 18.95 -5.55
CA TRP A 128 -11.51 20.12 -5.98
C TRP A 128 -12.94 19.75 -6.37
N ASN A 129 -13.10 18.75 -7.23
CA ASN A 129 -14.41 18.40 -7.79
C ASN A 129 -15.31 17.65 -6.81
N ASN A 130 -14.76 16.76 -5.98
CA ASN A 130 -15.55 15.83 -5.17
C ASN A 130 -15.65 16.25 -3.70
N VAL A 131 -14.81 17.18 -3.25
CA VAL A 131 -14.79 17.67 -1.86
C VAL A 131 -15.03 19.17 -1.80
N PHE A 132 -14.15 19.96 -2.40
CA PHE A 132 -14.15 21.41 -2.20
C PHE A 132 -15.37 22.10 -2.84
N ALA A 133 -15.62 21.88 -4.13
CA ALA A 133 -16.76 22.48 -4.83
C ALA A 133 -18.12 22.12 -4.19
N PRO A 134 -18.39 20.84 -3.84
CA PRO A 134 -19.60 20.48 -3.08
C PRO A 134 -19.73 21.22 -1.73
N CYS A 135 -18.63 21.42 -1.00
CA CYS A 135 -18.65 22.22 0.23
C CYS A 135 -19.02 23.68 -0.03
N LEU A 136 -18.51 24.29 -1.11
CA LEU A 136 -18.89 25.66 -1.49
C LEU A 136 -20.39 25.77 -1.79
N ASP A 137 -20.96 24.78 -2.48
CA ASP A 137 -22.40 24.72 -2.76
C ASP A 137 -23.23 24.60 -1.48
N GLU A 138 -22.78 23.81 -0.49
CA GLU A 138 -23.43 23.70 0.81
C GLU A 138 -23.33 25.00 1.62
N TYR A 139 -22.16 25.65 1.63
CA TYR A 139 -22.01 26.97 2.26
C TYR A 139 -22.92 28.03 1.62
N ALA A 140 -23.05 28.04 0.29
CA ALA A 140 -23.94 28.97 -0.42
C ALA A 140 -25.42 28.77 -0.04
N GLN A 141 -25.79 27.57 0.42
CA GLN A 141 -27.12 27.23 0.92
C GLN A 141 -27.30 27.51 2.42
N GLY A 142 -26.26 27.98 3.11
CA GLY A 142 -26.28 28.27 4.55
C GLY A 142 -26.03 27.06 5.44
N PHE A 143 -25.53 25.95 4.89
CA PHE A 143 -25.08 24.80 5.68
C PHE A 143 -23.61 24.96 6.12
N THR A 144 -23.23 24.18 7.14
CA THR A 144 -21.84 24.05 7.58
C THR A 144 -21.34 22.64 7.18
N PRO A 145 -20.80 22.46 5.96
CA PRO A 145 -20.26 21.17 5.51
C PRO A 145 -19.08 20.71 6.37
N ASN A 146 -18.80 19.41 6.32
CA ASN A 146 -17.59 18.82 6.87
C ASN A 146 -16.75 18.20 5.74
N PRO A 147 -15.71 18.89 5.23
CA PRO A 147 -14.93 18.41 4.10
C PRO A 147 -14.08 17.18 4.45
N ASP A 148 -13.74 16.94 5.72
CA ASP A 148 -12.98 15.75 6.13
C ASP A 148 -13.77 14.45 5.93
N VAL A 149 -15.07 14.49 6.19
CA VAL A 149 -15.98 13.35 5.96
C VAL A 149 -16.01 13.00 4.47
N LEU A 150 -16.09 14.00 3.59
CA LEU A 150 -16.07 13.81 2.14
C LEU A 150 -14.68 13.39 1.65
N CYS A 151 -13.60 14.00 2.14
CA CYS A 151 -12.22 13.65 1.80
C CYS A 151 -11.91 12.19 2.11
N ASN A 152 -12.38 11.67 3.25
CA ASN A 152 -12.25 10.25 3.54
C ASN A 152 -12.99 9.40 2.50
N ARG A 153 -14.26 9.70 2.21
CA ARG A 153 -15.07 8.93 1.26
C ARG A 153 -14.51 8.96 -0.16
N GLU A 154 -14.22 10.13 -0.69
CA GLU A 154 -13.90 10.36 -2.11
C GLU A 154 -12.40 10.22 -2.42
N ILE A 155 -11.54 10.62 -1.48
CA ILE A 155 -10.09 10.65 -1.72
C ILE A 155 -9.42 9.47 -1.05
N LYS A 156 -9.49 9.35 0.27
CA LYS A 156 -8.69 8.34 0.99
C LYS A 156 -9.20 6.90 0.81
N PHE A 157 -10.50 6.68 0.67
CA PHE A 157 -11.05 5.33 0.52
C PHE A 157 -11.61 5.04 -0.87
N ASP A 158 -11.46 5.97 -1.83
CA ASP A 158 -11.72 5.72 -3.26
C ASP A 158 -10.49 6.03 -4.12
N ALA A 159 -10.17 7.31 -4.38
CA ALA A 159 -9.07 7.68 -5.28
C ALA A 159 -7.72 7.07 -4.90
N PHE A 160 -7.35 7.14 -3.61
CA PHE A 160 -6.14 6.54 -3.06
C PHE A 160 -6.14 5.02 -3.21
N ALA A 161 -7.25 4.34 -2.88
CA ALA A 161 -7.35 2.89 -2.98
C ALA A 161 -7.16 2.40 -4.42
N ARG A 162 -7.78 3.09 -5.39
CA ARG A 162 -7.61 2.82 -6.82
C ARG A 162 -6.15 3.00 -7.27
N HIS A 163 -5.53 4.11 -6.89
CA HIS A 163 -4.13 4.40 -7.26
C HIS A 163 -3.14 3.43 -6.60
N ALA A 164 -3.34 3.08 -5.33
CA ALA A 164 -2.55 2.07 -4.64
C ALA A 164 -2.60 0.73 -5.37
N LYS A 165 -3.78 0.30 -5.85
CA LYS A 165 -3.90 -0.91 -6.65
C LYS A 165 -3.19 -0.80 -7.98
N HIS A 166 -3.44 0.26 -8.74
CA HIS A 166 -2.96 0.37 -10.12
C HIS A 166 -1.46 0.62 -10.21
N LEU A 167 -0.89 1.43 -9.33
CA LEU A 167 0.52 1.81 -9.38
C LEU A 167 1.44 0.82 -8.67
N VAL A 168 1.01 0.27 -7.53
CA VAL A 168 1.86 -0.57 -6.66
C VAL A 168 1.44 -2.05 -6.70
N GLY A 169 0.21 -2.33 -7.15
CA GLY A 169 -0.38 -3.67 -7.05
C GLY A 169 -0.82 -3.99 -5.63
N ALA A 170 -1.29 -2.99 -4.87
CA ALA A 170 -1.65 -3.15 -3.46
C ALA A 170 -2.70 -4.26 -3.23
N ASP A 171 -2.51 -5.04 -2.17
CA ASP A 171 -3.51 -5.96 -1.64
C ASP A 171 -4.30 -5.33 -0.49
N ALA A 172 -3.66 -4.37 0.20
CA ALA A 172 -4.29 -3.55 1.22
C ALA A 172 -3.80 -2.10 1.15
N ILE A 173 -4.64 -1.17 1.62
CA ILE A 173 -4.24 0.16 2.02
C ILE A 173 -4.29 0.29 3.54
N ALA A 174 -3.48 1.17 4.08
CA ALA A 174 -3.53 1.55 5.48
C ALA A 174 -3.50 3.06 5.63
N THR A 175 -4.06 3.55 6.73
CA THR A 175 -3.98 4.96 7.11
C THR A 175 -3.68 5.08 8.60
N GLY A 176 -3.21 6.24 9.03
CA GLY A 176 -3.00 6.57 10.45
C GLY A 176 -4.28 6.89 11.22
N HIS A 177 -5.47 6.46 10.75
CA HIS A 177 -6.70 6.74 11.49
C HIS A 177 -6.80 5.91 12.77
N TYR A 178 -7.27 6.56 13.83
CA TYR A 178 -7.70 5.93 15.07
C TYR A 178 -9.12 5.41 14.90
N ALA A 179 -9.22 4.20 14.35
CA ALA A 179 -10.45 3.42 14.23
C ALA A 179 -10.10 1.93 14.17
N GLN A 180 -11.08 1.05 14.30
CA GLN A 180 -10.89 -0.40 14.19
C GLN A 180 -11.83 -1.00 13.15
N LEU A 181 -11.34 -2.00 12.42
CA LEU A 181 -12.17 -2.89 11.60
C LEU A 181 -12.12 -4.28 12.21
N LEU A 182 -13.25 -4.76 12.71
CA LEU A 182 -13.36 -6.08 13.34
C LEU A 182 -14.40 -6.94 12.62
N PRO A 183 -14.15 -8.25 12.47
CA PRO A 183 -15.15 -9.17 11.94
C PRO A 183 -16.32 -9.27 12.92
N MET A 184 -17.54 -9.34 12.39
CA MET A 184 -18.74 -9.57 13.18
C MET A 184 -19.22 -11.00 12.97
N HIS A 185 -19.05 -11.84 14.00
CA HIS A 185 -19.62 -13.19 14.02
C HIS A 185 -21.02 -13.11 14.64
N ASP A 186 -22.00 -12.64 13.87
CA ASP A 186 -23.38 -12.64 14.32
C ASP A 186 -24.00 -14.03 14.16
N SER A 187 -24.54 -14.60 15.23
CA SER A 187 -25.24 -15.89 15.21
C SER A 187 -26.62 -15.83 14.53
N ALA A 188 -27.09 -14.62 14.18
CA ALA A 188 -28.35 -14.35 13.50
C ALA A 188 -28.17 -13.85 12.05
N ALA A 189 -26.94 -13.69 11.57
CA ALA A 189 -26.71 -13.29 10.18
C ALA A 189 -27.05 -14.44 9.23
N SER A 190 -27.87 -14.18 8.23
CA SER A 190 -28.06 -15.09 7.09
C SER A 190 -26.70 -15.46 6.52
N SER A 191 -26.54 -16.70 6.03
CA SER A 191 -25.30 -17.38 5.63
C SER A 191 -24.41 -16.70 4.57
N THR A 192 -24.65 -15.43 4.26
CA THR A 192 -23.92 -14.59 3.29
C THR A 192 -23.11 -13.46 3.94
N ASP A 193 -23.29 -13.15 5.23
CA ASP A 193 -22.71 -11.93 5.86
C ASP A 193 -21.73 -12.19 7.03
N SER A 194 -21.37 -13.47 7.27
CA SER A 194 -20.63 -13.93 8.46
C SER A 194 -19.16 -13.50 8.54
N ASP A 195 -18.62 -12.87 7.49
CA ASP A 195 -17.22 -12.39 7.41
C ASP A 195 -17.13 -10.87 7.17
N SER A 196 -18.23 -10.13 7.35
CA SER A 196 -18.24 -8.68 7.09
C SER A 196 -17.52 -7.90 8.21
N LEU A 197 -16.55 -7.05 7.82
CA LEU A 197 -15.84 -6.15 8.73
C LEU A 197 -16.72 -4.96 9.12
N ARG A 198 -16.90 -4.69 10.41
CA ARG A 198 -17.59 -3.49 10.88
C ARG A 198 -16.59 -2.46 11.41
N LEU A 199 -16.96 -1.18 11.29
CA LEU A 199 -16.20 -0.07 11.84
C LEU A 199 -16.49 0.05 13.34
N PHE A 200 -15.45 0.07 14.16
CA PHE A 200 -15.50 0.23 15.61
C PHE A 200 -14.63 1.39 16.05
N ALA A 201 -14.99 1.96 17.21
CA ALA A 201 -14.20 3.01 17.84
C ALA A 201 -12.77 2.54 18.17
N ALA A 202 -11.82 3.46 18.13
CA ALA A 202 -10.49 3.25 18.69
C ALA A 202 -10.51 3.08 20.21
N VAL A 203 -9.45 2.47 20.74
CA VAL A 203 -9.22 2.38 22.19
C VAL A 203 -9.05 3.77 22.82
N ASP A 204 -8.46 4.72 22.09
CA ASP A 204 -8.34 6.12 22.52
C ASP A 204 -9.59 6.91 22.17
N THR A 205 -10.50 7.05 23.11
CA THR A 205 -11.77 7.74 22.89
C THR A 205 -11.60 9.24 22.62
N ASN A 206 -10.47 9.85 23.02
CA ASN A 206 -10.21 11.27 22.75
C ASN A 206 -9.68 11.51 21.34
N LYS A 207 -9.18 10.44 20.70
CA LYS A 207 -8.63 10.48 19.35
C LYS A 207 -9.42 9.64 18.37
N ASP A 208 -10.52 9.04 18.79
CA ASP A 208 -11.40 8.26 17.92
C ASP A 208 -11.82 9.08 16.70
N GLN A 209 -11.65 8.47 15.52
CA GLN A 209 -11.92 9.11 14.22
C GLN A 209 -13.05 8.44 13.47
N THR A 210 -13.84 7.56 14.10
CA THR A 210 -14.97 6.89 13.43
C THR A 210 -16.01 7.86 12.91
N TYR A 211 -16.18 9.01 13.57
CA TYR A 211 -17.04 10.10 13.11
C TYR A 211 -16.70 10.55 11.67
N PHE A 212 -15.41 10.78 11.40
CA PHE A 212 -14.95 11.21 10.07
C PHE A 212 -15.00 10.10 9.02
N LEU A 213 -15.13 8.86 9.45
CA LEU A 213 -15.26 7.67 8.60
C LEU A 213 -16.72 7.25 8.39
N SER A 214 -17.68 7.97 8.96
CA SER A 214 -19.11 7.62 8.97
C SER A 214 -19.75 7.47 7.59
N HIS A 215 -19.21 8.13 6.57
CA HIS A 215 -19.72 8.08 5.19
C HIS A 215 -18.93 7.13 4.29
N VAL A 216 -17.95 6.41 4.84
CA VAL A 216 -17.23 5.38 4.10
C VAL A 216 -18.05 4.10 4.14
N SER A 217 -18.40 3.57 2.97
CA SER A 217 -19.24 2.37 2.89
C SER A 217 -18.50 1.14 3.44
N ALA A 218 -19.24 0.20 4.02
CA ALA A 218 -18.68 -1.09 4.44
C ALA A 218 -17.96 -1.81 3.29
N ALA A 219 -18.48 -1.68 2.06
CA ALA A 219 -17.90 -2.26 0.86
C ALA A 219 -16.51 -1.67 0.53
N ALA A 220 -16.29 -0.37 0.77
CA ALA A 220 -14.99 0.28 0.63
C ALA A 220 -13.97 -0.25 1.65
N PHE A 221 -14.40 -0.68 2.84
CA PHE A 221 -13.52 -1.35 3.80
C PHE A 221 -13.26 -2.82 3.48
N GLN A 222 -14.23 -3.50 2.86
CA GLN A 222 -14.30 -4.97 2.74
C GLN A 222 -13.98 -5.54 1.35
N GLN A 223 -13.67 -4.73 0.33
CA GLN A 223 -13.33 -5.17 -1.03
C GLN A 223 -14.53 -5.53 -1.94
N ALA A 224 -15.56 -4.70 -2.02
CA ALA A 224 -16.53 -4.78 -3.12
C ALA A 224 -16.79 -3.39 -3.70
N SER A 225 -16.76 -3.23 -5.02
CA SER A 225 -17.27 -2.01 -5.68
C SER A 225 -18.11 -2.42 -6.90
N PRO A 226 -19.13 -1.65 -7.32
CA PRO A 226 -19.50 -0.30 -6.86
C PRO A 226 -20.97 -0.12 -6.45
N THR A 227 -21.23 0.81 -5.52
CA THR A 227 -22.55 1.44 -5.29
C THR A 227 -22.77 2.69 -6.15
N HIS A 228 -21.88 3.00 -7.09
CA HIS A 228 -22.15 4.01 -8.13
C HIS A 228 -22.71 3.34 -9.38
N VAL A 229 -23.97 3.63 -9.70
CA VAL A 229 -24.59 3.25 -10.98
C VAL A 229 -23.83 3.98 -12.09
N LEU A 230 -23.10 3.22 -12.92
CA LEU A 230 -22.28 3.75 -14.00
C LEU A 230 -23.17 4.22 -15.17
N PRO A 231 -22.81 5.33 -15.86
CA PRO A 231 -23.47 5.72 -17.11
C PRO A 231 -23.05 4.88 -18.34
N HIS A 232 -21.98 4.06 -18.29
CA HIS A 232 -21.54 3.32 -19.47
C HIS A 232 -20.74 2.01 -19.22
N PRO A 233 -21.00 0.90 -19.97
CA PRO A 233 -20.39 -0.42 -19.75
C PRO A 233 -18.87 -0.52 -20.00
N MET A 234 -18.28 0.43 -20.72
CA MET A 234 -16.86 0.38 -21.09
C MET A 234 -15.91 0.58 -19.89
N TYR A 235 -16.38 1.15 -18.78
CA TYR A 235 -15.56 1.44 -17.58
C TYR A 235 -15.60 0.34 -16.51
N ALA A 236 -16.37 -0.74 -16.70
CA ALA A 236 -16.57 -1.77 -15.69
C ALA A 236 -15.27 -2.51 -15.27
N SER A 237 -14.27 -2.62 -16.15
CA SER A 237 -12.99 -3.27 -15.82
C SER A 237 -12.05 -2.42 -14.97
N TYR A 238 -12.32 -1.11 -14.83
CA TYR A 238 -11.45 -0.16 -14.11
C TYR A 238 -11.80 -0.04 -12.61
N TYR A 239 -12.99 -0.50 -12.19
CA TYR A 239 -13.53 -0.24 -10.85
C TYR A 239 -13.68 -1.49 -9.95
N GLY A 240 -13.23 -2.67 -10.40
CA GLY A 240 -13.11 -3.88 -9.58
C GLY A 240 -11.85 -3.87 -8.69
N VAL A 241 -11.58 -2.77 -7.99
CA VAL A 241 -10.38 -2.63 -7.16
C VAL A 241 -10.63 -3.30 -5.81
N HIS A 242 -10.15 -4.54 -5.68
CA HIS A 242 -10.15 -5.27 -4.41
C HIS A 242 -8.89 -4.90 -3.61
N VAL A 243 -9.04 -3.97 -2.66
CA VAL A 243 -7.98 -3.58 -1.72
C VAL A 243 -8.56 -3.55 -0.31
N GLN A 244 -7.95 -4.28 0.63
CA GLN A 244 -8.40 -4.28 2.03
C GLN A 244 -8.01 -2.99 2.73
N VAL A 245 -8.82 -2.48 3.66
CA VAL A 245 -8.44 -1.35 4.52
C VAL A 245 -7.88 -1.84 5.86
N LEU A 246 -6.81 -1.20 6.33
CA LEU A 246 -6.19 -1.45 7.63
C LEU A 246 -6.09 -0.15 8.44
N PHE A 247 -6.36 -0.26 9.75
CA PHE A 247 -6.16 0.81 10.74
C PHE A 247 -5.21 0.34 11.85
N PRO A 248 -3.88 0.46 11.65
CA PRO A 248 -2.90 -0.07 12.60
C PRO A 248 -2.96 0.58 13.99
N LEU A 249 -3.48 1.81 14.08
CA LEU A 249 -3.45 2.60 15.31
C LEU A 249 -4.66 2.41 16.23
N GLY A 250 -5.72 1.73 15.77
CA GLY A 250 -6.99 1.63 16.51
C GLY A 250 -6.89 1.01 17.91
N LYS A 251 -5.80 0.28 18.20
CA LYS A 251 -5.52 -0.37 19.49
C LYS A 251 -4.57 0.42 20.39
N PHE A 252 -4.11 1.58 19.95
CA PHE A 252 -3.11 2.39 20.64
C PHE A 252 -3.69 3.74 21.03
N THR A 253 -3.20 4.28 22.14
CA THR A 253 -3.43 5.67 22.52
C THR A 253 -2.43 6.60 21.85
N LYS A 254 -2.77 7.88 21.70
CA LYS A 254 -1.84 8.86 21.12
C LYS A 254 -0.50 8.94 21.86
N PRO A 255 -0.46 8.90 23.22
CA PRO A 255 0.80 8.80 23.95
C PRO A 255 1.62 7.55 23.56
N GLN A 256 1.00 6.38 23.45
CA GLN A 256 1.68 5.15 23.03
C GLN A 256 2.23 5.27 21.61
N VAL A 257 1.47 5.88 20.69
CA VAL A 257 1.95 6.13 19.32
C VAL A 257 3.18 7.03 19.32
N ARG A 258 3.20 8.10 20.13
CA ARG A 258 4.39 8.96 20.26
C ARG A 258 5.58 8.23 20.87
N GLU A 259 5.35 7.39 21.87
CA GLU A 259 6.39 6.56 22.48
C GLU A 259 7.00 5.57 21.47
N ILE A 260 6.17 4.91 20.65
CA ILE A 260 6.64 4.05 19.55
C ILE A 260 7.49 4.84 18.57
N ALA A 261 7.05 6.04 18.17
CA ALA A 261 7.81 6.88 17.24
C ALA A 261 9.19 7.26 17.79
N LEU A 262 9.27 7.57 19.09
CA LEU A 262 10.53 7.86 19.77
C LEU A 262 11.46 6.65 19.81
N HIS A 263 10.94 5.47 20.19
CA HIS A 263 11.73 4.23 20.22
C HIS A 263 12.21 3.78 18.84
N ALA A 264 11.39 4.01 17.81
CA ALA A 264 11.74 3.72 16.43
C ALA A 264 12.66 4.78 15.79
N ASN A 265 13.01 5.84 16.53
CA ASN A 265 13.83 6.95 16.06
C ASN A 265 13.30 7.61 14.77
N LEU A 266 11.98 7.77 14.67
CA LEU A 266 11.34 8.40 13.52
C LEU A 266 11.49 9.91 13.58
N SER A 267 11.87 10.55 12.47
CA SER A 267 11.98 12.01 12.34
C SER A 267 10.72 12.78 12.78
N THR A 268 9.54 12.18 12.65
CA THR A 268 8.25 12.77 13.05
C THR A 268 7.90 12.63 14.53
N ALA A 269 8.73 11.98 15.36
CA ALA A 269 8.37 11.67 16.76
C ALA A 269 7.99 12.92 17.59
N LEU A 270 8.65 14.05 17.30
CA LEU A 270 8.41 15.34 17.97
C LEU A 270 7.53 16.31 17.14
N ALA A 271 7.01 15.87 16.00
CA ALA A 271 6.17 16.71 15.16
C ALA A 271 4.88 17.12 15.90
N LYS A 272 4.43 18.35 15.65
CA LYS A 272 3.11 18.83 16.07
C LYS A 272 2.04 18.15 15.22
N GLU A 273 0.84 18.03 15.78
CA GLU A 273 -0.31 17.56 15.00
C GLU A 273 -0.75 18.66 14.03
N SER A 274 -1.22 18.26 12.84
CA SER A 274 -1.93 19.19 11.95
C SER A 274 -3.33 19.47 12.53
N MET A 275 -3.77 20.72 12.44
CA MET A 275 -5.04 21.19 13.01
C MET A 275 -5.81 21.97 11.93
N GLY A 276 -7.04 21.55 11.62
CA GLY A 276 -7.90 22.20 10.63
C GLY A 276 -7.69 21.71 9.19
N ILE A 277 -8.58 22.18 8.30
CA ILE A 277 -8.48 22.11 6.83
C ILE A 277 -8.10 23.50 6.35
#